data_AF-T2J1D2-F1
#
_entry.id   AF-T2J1D2-F1
#
_cell.length_a   1.000
_cell.length_b   1.000
_cell.length_c   1.000
_cell.angle_alpha   90.00
_cell.angle_beta   90.00
_cell.angle_gamma   90.00
#
_symmetry.space_group_name_H-M   'P 1'
#
loop_
_entity.id
_entity.type
_entity.pdbx_description
1 polymer ?
#
loop_
_entity_poly.entity_id
_entity_poly.type
_entity_poly.pdbx_seq_one_letter_code
_entity_poly.pdbx_strand_id
1 'polypeptide(L)'
;MNNLPQTTLRRLQKIPQIPSVWEGDRRCVAGLRGRVPSNSPEEECIIWVDGSQGVVRSMDVAPPEVGPEAVVRALLRAIESPHTPAQPARPQKIVVRSRELQFFLRGALQSLDIVIDYAPDLPLIDQLFRSFETAEDSRPPALPNHYESKLLQTAHDVAQAGPWDVLADHDIISVEFNIWGIDTIYFCVMGMAGEEYGLILYRSLESLKQFRQAALQEESTHKLEQAFLAQDCWFLNFEFPDNLEDEFAEYDFDDDDDDFDGELSLPRYGSIHPYEGIRPFLDEEEAKIIYYAIQSFLRFFERHQLSLGEDVLDKIEKYYRFTHTSQEGQKENIKLKVSTVPQLTAELLEGLEDDEDEDERLRFPLVDDLIPDNSFLSLGMIPWTVVEELQDNPKTYYPLQEATPKGEGMPVVVVQTSRPKAKQLIETLQQAGNLRGVCFNPGEDPWEELMYDLGILQTGDNSLFIFGEFMQDDPEHQQARQKWEKRCQQTGGYCGLVVAMGVTGSSRGNPTLKDMLALFEAQYLEPKALAMGMLQLTPESEFD
;
A
#
# COMPACT_ATOMS: atom_id res chain seq x y z
N MET A 1 9.69 -17.14 -36.87
CA MET A 1 8.72 -16.17 -37.44
C MET A 1 7.64 -15.99 -36.39
N ASN A 2 7.67 -14.87 -35.66
CA ASN A 2 6.71 -14.58 -34.60
C ASN A 2 5.48 -13.89 -35.20
N ASN A 3 4.55 -14.69 -35.70
CA ASN A 3 3.27 -14.17 -36.20
C ASN A 3 2.29 -14.00 -35.04
N LEU A 4 1.42 -12.99 -35.13
CA LEU A 4 0.35 -12.82 -34.15
C LEU A 4 -0.58 -14.05 -34.14
N PRO A 5 -1.05 -14.49 -32.95
CA PRO A 5 -2.03 -15.55 -32.84
C PRO A 5 -3.29 -15.26 -33.66
N GLN A 6 -3.94 -16.29 -34.20
CA GLN A 6 -5.17 -16.13 -35.01
C GLN A 6 -6.30 -15.43 -34.23
N THR A 7 -6.37 -15.64 -32.91
CA THR A 7 -7.33 -14.97 -32.03
C THR A 7 -7.09 -13.46 -31.99
N THR A 8 -5.84 -13.04 -31.80
CA THR A 8 -5.41 -11.63 -31.83
C THR A 8 -5.69 -10.99 -33.19
N LEU A 9 -5.36 -11.67 -34.30
CA LEU A 9 -5.63 -11.17 -35.64
C LEU A 9 -7.12 -10.91 -35.88
N ARG A 10 -7.99 -11.85 -35.52
CA ARG A 10 -9.46 -11.69 -35.66
C ARG A 10 -9.99 -10.53 -34.82
N ARG A 11 -9.45 -10.32 -33.62
CA ARG A 11 -9.83 -9.21 -32.74
C ARG A 11 -9.44 -7.86 -33.36
N LEU A 12 -8.19 -7.73 -33.77
CA LEU A 12 -7.67 -6.51 -34.40
C LEU A 12 -8.38 -6.20 -35.72
N GLN A 13 -8.70 -7.20 -36.54
CA GLN A 13 -9.41 -6.99 -37.80
C GLN A 13 -10.84 -6.46 -37.64
N LYS A 14 -11.47 -6.60 -36.46
CA LYS A 14 -12.78 -5.99 -36.16
C LYS A 14 -12.69 -4.49 -35.92
N ILE A 15 -11.50 -3.99 -35.57
CA ILE A 15 -11.28 -2.56 -35.29
C ILE A 15 -11.24 -1.80 -36.63
N PRO A 16 -11.96 -0.67 -36.76
CA PRO A 16 -11.99 0.11 -37.98
C PRO A 16 -10.60 0.53 -38.44
N GLN A 17 -10.32 0.39 -39.74
CA GLN A 17 -9.10 0.93 -40.31
C GLN A 17 -9.34 2.37 -40.79
N ILE A 18 -8.50 3.30 -40.35
CA ILE A 18 -8.59 4.72 -40.66
C ILE A 18 -7.49 5.12 -41.65
N PRO A 19 -7.74 6.11 -42.54
CA PRO A 19 -6.75 6.63 -43.47
C PRO A 19 -5.74 7.55 -42.78
N SER A 20 -5.08 7.03 -41.75
CA SER A 20 -4.05 7.74 -40.98
C SER A 20 -2.68 7.07 -41.15
N VAL A 21 -1.65 7.90 -41.02
CA VAL A 21 -0.25 7.52 -40.94
C VAL A 21 0.21 7.72 -39.50
N TRP A 22 0.68 6.66 -38.85
CA TRP A 22 1.23 6.76 -37.50
C TRP A 22 2.75 6.74 -37.53
N GLU A 23 3.38 7.52 -36.66
CA GLU A 23 4.81 7.46 -36.40
C GLU A 23 5.06 6.63 -35.14
N GLY A 24 6.06 5.76 -35.19
CA GLY A 24 6.47 4.94 -34.05
C GLY A 24 7.97 4.95 -33.86
N ASP A 25 8.40 5.11 -32.61
CA ASP A 25 9.82 5.05 -32.27
C ASP A 25 10.07 4.46 -30.88
N ARG A 26 11.32 4.04 -30.68
CA ARG A 26 11.88 3.61 -29.40
C ARG A 26 13.14 4.45 -29.16
N ARG A 27 13.16 5.25 -28.10
CA ARG A 27 14.28 6.17 -27.78
C ARG A 27 14.54 6.27 -26.28
N CYS A 28 15.79 6.49 -25.89
CA CYS A 28 16.17 6.74 -24.51
C CYS A 28 15.38 7.91 -23.88
N VAL A 29 14.99 7.73 -22.62
CA VAL A 29 14.10 8.62 -21.83
C VAL A 29 14.89 9.59 -20.95
N ALA A 30 16.19 9.76 -21.19
CA ALA A 30 17.09 10.57 -20.37
C ALA A 30 16.62 12.01 -20.06
N GLY A 31 15.57 12.51 -20.73
CA GLY A 31 14.91 13.78 -20.45
C GLY A 31 13.37 13.82 -20.34
N LEU A 32 12.66 12.70 -20.12
CA LEU A 32 11.20 12.77 -19.81
C LEU A 32 10.89 12.64 -18.32
N ARG A 33 11.69 11.87 -17.57
CA ARG A 33 11.61 11.80 -16.11
C ARG A 33 12.72 12.71 -15.58
N GLY A 34 12.35 13.89 -15.09
CA GLY A 34 13.31 14.95 -14.75
C GLY A 34 14.50 14.44 -13.95
N ARG A 35 15.71 14.86 -14.35
CA ARG A 35 17.02 14.59 -13.70
C ARG A 35 17.02 13.40 -12.72
N VAL A 36 16.91 12.19 -13.24
CA VAL A 36 17.46 11.03 -12.54
C VAL A 36 18.98 11.15 -12.65
N PRO A 37 19.76 11.00 -11.57
CA PRO A 37 21.22 11.00 -11.67
C PRO A 37 21.69 9.88 -12.61
N SER A 38 22.85 10.09 -13.23
CA SER A 38 23.42 9.35 -14.37
C SER A 38 23.69 7.84 -14.18
N ASN A 39 23.18 7.24 -13.10
CA ASN A 39 23.34 5.83 -12.75
C ASN A 39 22.03 5.04 -12.77
N SER A 40 20.93 5.63 -13.24
CA SER A 40 19.71 4.88 -13.53
C SER A 40 19.91 4.05 -14.82
N PRO A 41 19.36 2.82 -14.89
CA PRO A 41 19.38 2.05 -16.13
C PRO A 41 18.75 2.89 -17.25
N GLU A 42 19.34 2.86 -18.45
CA GLU A 42 18.94 3.71 -19.58
C GLU A 42 17.52 3.35 -20.06
N GLU A 43 16.45 3.76 -19.37
CA GLU A 43 15.08 3.45 -19.80
C GLU A 43 14.82 3.96 -21.24
N GLU A 44 14.05 3.20 -22.03
CA GLU A 44 13.63 3.56 -23.37
C GLU A 44 12.12 3.74 -23.46
N CYS A 45 11.69 4.86 -24.07
CA CYS A 45 10.31 5.19 -24.33
C CYS A 45 9.92 4.66 -25.71
N ILE A 46 8.88 3.86 -25.73
CA ILE A 46 8.20 3.39 -26.92
C ILE A 46 6.95 4.25 -27.11
N ILE A 47 6.87 4.97 -28.23
CA ILE A 47 5.76 5.89 -28.49
C ILE A 47 5.14 5.64 -29.86
N TRP A 48 3.81 5.78 -29.93
CA TRP A 48 3.04 5.76 -31.17
C TRP A 48 2.18 7.00 -31.28
N VAL A 49 2.35 7.76 -32.36
CA VAL A 49 1.70 9.06 -32.58
C VAL A 49 0.87 9.01 -33.86
N ASP A 50 -0.38 9.47 -33.79
CA ASP A 50 -1.23 9.63 -34.96
C ASP A 50 -0.88 10.92 -35.70
N GLY A 51 -0.30 10.81 -36.89
CA GLY A 51 0.12 11.99 -37.65
C GLY A 51 -1.00 12.77 -38.31
N SER A 52 -2.20 12.20 -38.41
CA SER A 52 -3.37 12.92 -38.93
C SER A 52 -4.03 13.80 -37.86
N GLN A 53 -3.91 13.40 -36.59
CA GLN A 53 -4.56 14.05 -35.45
C GLN A 53 -3.59 14.76 -34.52
N GLY A 54 -2.28 14.49 -34.62
CA GLY A 54 -1.26 15.06 -33.72
C GLY A 54 -1.38 14.55 -32.29
N VAL A 55 -1.96 13.37 -32.07
CA VAL A 55 -2.21 12.80 -30.75
C VAL A 55 -1.30 11.61 -30.48
N VAL A 56 -0.80 11.50 -29.26
CA VAL A 56 -0.12 10.31 -28.77
C VAL A 56 -1.17 9.24 -28.51
N ARG A 57 -1.06 8.09 -29.19
CA ARG A 57 -2.02 6.98 -29.07
C ARG A 57 -1.62 5.97 -28.01
N SER A 58 -0.32 5.76 -27.82
CA SER A 58 0.23 4.99 -26.72
C SER A 58 1.64 5.46 -26.42
N MET A 59 2.02 5.36 -25.17
CA MET A 59 3.38 5.58 -24.71
C MET A 59 3.68 4.55 -23.62
N ASP A 60 4.85 3.92 -23.71
CA ASP A 60 5.28 2.87 -22.78
C ASP A 60 6.76 3.09 -22.46
N VAL A 61 7.19 2.78 -21.24
CA VAL A 61 8.59 2.86 -20.83
C VAL A 61 9.07 1.44 -20.55
N ALA A 62 10.18 1.05 -21.17
CA ALA A 62 10.73 -0.30 -21.05
C ALA A 62 12.26 -0.25 -20.89
N PRO A 63 12.86 -1.20 -20.16
CA PRO A 63 14.32 -1.36 -20.12
C PRO A 63 14.92 -1.63 -21.51
N PRO A 64 16.19 -1.22 -21.79
CA PRO A 64 16.89 -1.49 -23.05
C PRO A 64 16.93 -2.95 -23.46
N GLU A 65 16.98 -3.85 -22.48
CA GLU A 65 17.14 -5.29 -22.64
C GLU A 65 15.89 -5.94 -23.24
N VAL A 66 14.74 -5.25 -23.16
CA VAL A 66 13.48 -5.76 -23.70
C VAL A 66 13.55 -5.80 -25.22
N GLY A 67 13.14 -6.93 -25.81
CA GLY A 67 13.16 -7.14 -27.26
C GLY A 67 12.19 -6.26 -28.07
N PRO A 68 12.28 -6.30 -29.41
CA PRO A 68 11.40 -5.55 -30.31
C PRO A 68 9.91 -5.93 -30.17
N GLU A 69 9.58 -7.03 -29.49
CA GLU A 69 8.23 -7.43 -29.11
C GLU A 69 7.49 -6.35 -28.29
N ALA A 70 8.19 -5.57 -27.46
CA ALA A 70 7.57 -4.49 -26.70
C ALA A 70 7.01 -3.39 -27.61
N VAL A 71 7.70 -3.09 -28.72
CA VAL A 71 7.24 -2.11 -29.72
C VAL A 71 5.94 -2.57 -30.37
N VAL A 72 5.81 -3.88 -30.63
CA VAL A 72 4.57 -4.48 -31.15
C VAL A 72 3.47 -4.44 -30.09
N ARG A 73 3.76 -4.77 -28.82
CA ARG A 73 2.79 -4.72 -27.73
C ARG A 73 2.22 -3.31 -27.55
N ALA A 74 3.08 -2.29 -27.54
CA ALA A 74 2.67 -0.90 -27.49
C ALA A 74 1.78 -0.51 -28.69
N LEU A 75 2.13 -0.97 -29.90
CA LEU A 75 1.31 -0.72 -31.10
C LEU A 75 -0.08 -1.37 -30.98
N LEU A 76 -0.16 -2.61 -30.47
CA LEU A 76 -1.43 -3.28 -30.26
C LEU A 76 -2.29 -2.52 -29.24
N ARG A 77 -1.69 -2.02 -28.15
CA ARG A 77 -2.38 -1.11 -27.21
C ARG A 77 -2.87 0.16 -27.91
N ALA A 78 -2.06 0.81 -28.75
CA ALA A 78 -2.46 2.00 -29.51
C ALA A 78 -3.66 1.76 -30.45
N ILE A 79 -3.83 0.52 -30.92
CA ILE A 79 -4.94 0.10 -31.78
C ILE A 79 -6.20 -0.21 -30.95
N GLU A 80 -6.05 -0.98 -29.87
CA GLU A 80 -7.16 -1.57 -29.10
C GLU A 80 -7.67 -0.66 -27.98
N SER A 81 -6.75 0.00 -27.27
CA SER A 81 -7.00 0.81 -26.08
C SER A 81 -6.10 2.06 -26.07
N PRO A 82 -6.26 2.99 -27.03
CA PRO A 82 -5.44 4.20 -27.10
C PRO A 82 -5.69 5.14 -25.92
N HIS A 83 -4.73 6.03 -25.63
CA HIS A 83 -4.90 7.09 -24.65
C HIS A 83 -6.02 8.06 -25.08
N THR A 84 -6.86 8.47 -24.12
CA THR A 84 -7.91 9.48 -24.31
C THR A 84 -7.28 10.81 -24.80
N PRO A 85 -7.84 11.48 -25.83
CA PRO A 85 -9.17 11.32 -26.43
C PRO A 85 -9.24 10.42 -27.68
N ALA A 86 -8.18 9.70 -28.04
CA ALA A 86 -8.21 8.84 -29.23
C ALA A 86 -9.16 7.64 -29.04
N GLN A 87 -9.81 7.24 -30.13
CA GLN A 87 -10.70 6.06 -30.16
C GLN A 87 -10.01 4.87 -30.84
N PRO A 88 -10.30 3.61 -30.46
CA PRO A 88 -9.70 2.41 -31.06
C PRO A 88 -9.77 2.42 -32.60
N ALA A 89 -8.62 2.27 -33.25
CA ALA A 89 -8.50 2.34 -34.70
C ALA A 89 -7.24 1.63 -35.19
N ARG A 90 -7.26 1.11 -36.42
CA ARG A 90 -6.07 0.60 -37.12
C ARG A 90 -5.56 1.62 -38.14
N PRO A 91 -4.27 1.92 -38.20
CA PRO A 91 -3.74 2.80 -39.25
C PRO A 91 -3.70 2.08 -40.60
N GLN A 92 -3.72 2.84 -41.69
CA GLN A 92 -3.36 2.32 -43.02
C GLN A 92 -1.85 2.20 -43.17
N LYS A 93 -1.10 3.07 -42.48
CA LYS A 93 0.34 3.15 -42.61
C LYS A 93 0.99 3.47 -41.28
N ILE A 94 2.12 2.84 -41.02
CA ILE A 94 3.04 3.21 -39.94
C ILE A 94 4.42 3.52 -40.50
N VAL A 95 5.10 4.46 -39.87
CA VAL A 95 6.46 4.90 -40.21
C VAL A 95 7.34 4.77 -38.98
N VAL A 96 8.49 4.10 -39.12
CA VAL A 96 9.44 3.89 -38.03
C VAL A 96 10.85 4.35 -38.41
N ARG A 97 11.64 4.73 -37.39
CA ARG A 97 12.99 5.24 -37.58
C ARG A 97 14.05 4.17 -37.75
N SER A 98 13.83 2.96 -37.24
CA SER A 98 14.78 1.85 -37.34
C SER A 98 14.41 0.90 -38.47
N ARG A 99 15.39 0.56 -39.33
CA ARG A 99 15.21 -0.48 -40.36
C ARG A 99 14.96 -1.85 -39.75
N GLU A 100 15.58 -2.13 -38.62
CA GLU A 100 15.38 -3.37 -37.88
C GLU A 100 13.94 -3.51 -37.41
N LEU A 101 13.41 -2.44 -36.78
CA LEU A 101 11.99 -2.39 -36.39
C LEU A 101 11.06 -2.51 -37.60
N GLN A 102 11.40 -1.88 -38.73
CA GLN A 102 10.62 -2.01 -39.96
C GLN A 102 10.52 -3.47 -40.42
N PHE A 103 11.64 -4.21 -40.44
CA PHE A 103 11.65 -5.62 -40.82
C PHE A 103 10.86 -6.48 -39.84
N PHE A 104 11.03 -6.23 -38.54
CA PHE A 104 10.33 -6.96 -37.48
C PHE A 104 8.81 -6.77 -37.57
N LEU A 105 8.36 -5.51 -37.67
CA LEU A 105 6.94 -5.16 -37.79
C LEU A 105 6.32 -5.75 -39.06
N ARG A 106 7.05 -5.80 -40.18
CA ARG A 106 6.57 -6.44 -41.43
C ARG A 106 6.27 -7.92 -41.25
N GLY A 107 7.08 -8.63 -40.46
CA GLY A 107 6.79 -10.01 -40.09
C GLY A 107 5.58 -10.10 -39.17
N ALA A 108 5.59 -9.37 -38.06
CA ALA A 108 4.57 -9.46 -37.02
C ALA A 108 3.17 -9.07 -37.50
N LEU A 109 3.06 -8.04 -38.36
CA LEU A 109 1.78 -7.43 -38.75
C LEU A 109 1.33 -7.80 -40.17
N GLN A 110 1.96 -8.79 -40.82
CA GLN A 110 1.71 -9.15 -42.22
C GLN A 110 0.23 -9.35 -42.57
N SER A 111 -0.59 -9.79 -41.61
CA SER A 111 -2.01 -10.12 -41.80
C SER A 111 -2.99 -9.02 -41.39
N LEU A 112 -2.51 -7.82 -41.03
CA LEU A 112 -3.35 -6.70 -40.57
C LEU A 112 -3.63 -5.63 -41.63
N ASP A 113 -3.06 -5.78 -42.83
CA ASP A 113 -3.17 -4.84 -43.95
C ASP A 113 -2.68 -3.41 -43.61
N ILE A 114 -1.58 -3.33 -42.86
CA ILE A 114 -0.92 -2.08 -42.46
C ILE A 114 0.37 -1.93 -43.26
N VAL A 115 0.54 -0.81 -43.96
CA VAL A 115 1.77 -0.49 -44.70
C VAL A 115 2.85 -0.05 -43.71
N ILE A 116 4.07 -0.60 -43.83
CA ILE A 116 5.16 -0.32 -42.90
C ILE A 116 6.36 0.26 -43.65
N ASP A 117 6.64 1.52 -43.40
CA ASP A 117 7.71 2.29 -44.01
C ASP A 117 8.79 2.69 -43.01
N TYR A 118 9.98 2.95 -43.57
CA TYR A 118 11.12 3.49 -42.84
C TYR A 118 11.30 4.95 -43.25
N ALA A 119 11.54 5.82 -42.27
CA ALA A 119 12.01 7.18 -42.49
C ALA A 119 13.15 7.49 -41.51
N PRO A 120 14.22 8.18 -41.92
CA PRO A 120 15.34 8.50 -41.02
C PRO A 120 14.95 9.51 -39.91
N ASP A 121 13.91 10.30 -40.16
CA ASP A 121 13.37 11.33 -39.27
C ASP A 121 11.87 11.08 -39.09
N LEU A 122 11.35 11.37 -37.90
CA LEU A 122 9.94 11.22 -37.52
C LEU A 122 9.46 12.57 -36.97
N PRO A 123 9.03 13.51 -37.84
CA PRO A 123 8.84 14.91 -37.47
C PRO A 123 7.95 15.16 -36.25
N LEU A 124 6.93 14.33 -36.02
CA LEU A 124 6.01 14.51 -34.89
C LEU A 124 6.65 14.04 -33.59
N ILE A 125 7.29 12.88 -33.63
CA ILE A 125 8.05 12.37 -32.48
C ILE A 125 9.24 13.28 -32.18
N ASP A 126 9.96 13.74 -33.21
CA ASP A 126 11.09 14.66 -33.06
C ASP A 126 10.65 15.99 -32.43
N GLN A 127 9.47 16.50 -32.79
CA GLN A 127 8.90 17.69 -32.17
C GLN A 127 8.50 17.46 -30.71
N LEU A 128 7.89 16.31 -30.38
CA LEU A 128 7.54 15.94 -29.01
C LEU A 128 8.78 15.85 -28.12
N PHE A 129 9.83 15.16 -28.56
CA PHE A 129 11.07 15.05 -27.78
C PHE A 129 11.78 16.40 -27.59
N ARG A 130 11.83 17.25 -28.62
CA ARG A 130 12.34 18.62 -28.47
C ARG A 130 11.55 19.45 -27.46
N SER A 131 10.23 19.24 -27.37
CA SER A 131 9.40 19.92 -26.39
C SER A 131 9.68 19.46 -24.96
N PHE A 132 10.03 18.19 -24.75
CA PHE A 132 10.48 17.68 -23.46
C PHE A 132 11.85 18.24 -23.08
N GLU A 133 12.83 18.22 -24.00
CA GLU A 133 14.16 18.79 -23.79
C GLU A 133 14.10 20.30 -23.44
N THR A 134 13.26 21.07 -24.15
CA THR A 134 13.09 22.51 -23.88
C THR A 134 12.43 22.77 -22.52
N ALA A 135 11.52 21.88 -22.08
CA ALA A 135 10.89 21.99 -20.77
C ALA A 135 11.89 21.70 -19.63
N GLU A 136 12.82 20.76 -19.82
CA GLU A 136 13.85 20.42 -18.82
C GLU A 136 14.85 21.54 -18.58
N ASP A 137 15.32 22.22 -19.63
CA ASP A 137 16.27 23.36 -19.49
C ASP A 137 15.67 24.55 -18.71
N SER A 138 14.35 24.58 -18.56
CA SER A 138 13.61 25.62 -17.83
C SER A 138 13.12 25.20 -16.43
N ARG A 139 13.34 23.95 -16.02
CA ARG A 139 12.89 23.47 -14.70
C ARG A 139 13.79 24.03 -13.58
N PRO A 140 13.21 24.63 -12.53
CA PRO A 140 13.97 25.02 -11.35
C PRO A 140 14.60 23.77 -10.70
N PRO A 141 15.74 23.92 -10.00
CA PRO A 141 16.33 22.81 -9.24
C PRO A 141 15.32 22.28 -8.21
N ALA A 142 15.39 20.98 -7.90
CA ALA A 142 14.48 20.33 -6.95
C ALA A 142 14.51 21.00 -5.57
N LEU A 143 15.71 21.42 -5.14
CA LEU A 143 15.92 22.15 -3.90
C LEU A 143 16.56 23.52 -4.18
N PRO A 144 16.16 24.59 -3.47
CA PRO A 144 16.82 25.89 -3.56
C PRO A 144 18.25 25.83 -3.01
N ASN A 145 19.20 26.44 -3.74
CA ASN A 145 20.64 26.42 -3.40
C ASN A 145 20.96 26.82 -1.95
N HIS A 146 20.21 27.76 -1.34
CA HIS A 146 20.47 28.22 0.03
C HIS A 146 20.13 27.16 1.10
N TYR A 147 19.19 26.26 0.81
CA TYR A 147 18.68 25.24 1.73
C TYR A 147 19.03 23.81 1.32
N GLU A 148 19.50 23.58 0.09
CA GLU A 148 19.83 22.26 -0.45
C GLU A 148 20.65 21.40 0.52
N SER A 149 21.85 21.84 0.91
CA SER A 149 22.70 21.05 1.83
C SER A 149 22.06 20.85 3.21
N LYS A 150 21.26 21.81 3.69
CA LYS A 150 20.60 21.72 4.99
C LYS A 150 19.45 20.72 4.95
N LEU A 151 18.68 20.68 3.86
CA LEU A 151 17.58 19.75 3.66
C LEU A 151 18.10 18.34 3.40
N LEU A 152 19.13 18.16 2.57
CA LEU A 152 19.77 16.86 2.39
C LEU A 152 20.30 16.28 3.70
N GLN A 153 20.98 17.10 4.52
CA GLN A 153 21.41 16.67 5.86
C GLN A 153 20.21 16.33 6.75
N THR A 154 19.16 17.15 6.71
CA THR A 154 17.96 16.91 7.52
C THR A 154 17.25 15.61 7.12
N ALA A 155 17.18 15.29 5.83
CA ALA A 155 16.64 14.03 5.35
C ALA A 155 17.47 12.83 5.83
N HIS A 156 18.80 12.94 5.77
CA HIS A 156 19.70 11.94 6.33
C HIS A 156 19.46 11.75 7.84
N ASP A 157 19.32 12.85 8.59
CA ASP A 157 19.05 12.79 10.03
C ASP A 157 17.67 12.14 10.32
N VAL A 158 16.65 12.37 9.48
CA VAL A 158 15.35 11.66 9.56
C VAL A 158 15.50 10.18 9.32
N ALA A 159 16.21 9.79 8.27
CA ALA A 159 16.41 8.39 7.94
C ALA A 159 17.17 7.64 9.05
N GLN A 160 18.20 8.26 9.60
CA GLN A 160 18.95 7.72 10.75
C GLN A 160 18.11 7.64 12.02
N ALA A 161 17.17 8.57 12.23
CA ALA A 161 16.31 8.56 13.40
C ALA A 161 15.20 7.50 13.33
N GLY A 162 14.82 7.05 12.13
CA GLY A 162 13.81 6.00 11.93
C GLY A 162 12.46 6.28 12.62
N PRO A 163 11.82 7.45 12.42
CA PRO A 163 10.59 7.79 13.15
C PRO A 163 9.43 6.82 12.92
N TRP A 164 9.40 6.16 11.76
CA TRP A 164 8.42 5.14 11.37
C TRP A 164 8.50 3.84 12.18
N ASP A 165 9.60 3.61 12.89
CA ASP A 165 9.74 2.46 13.80
C ASP A 165 9.01 2.68 15.13
N VAL A 166 8.57 3.92 15.39
CA VAL A 166 8.03 4.36 16.68
C VAL A 166 6.66 5.00 16.54
N LEU A 167 6.46 5.82 15.51
CA LEU A 167 5.22 6.56 15.27
C LEU A 167 4.44 5.93 14.13
N ALA A 168 3.16 5.68 14.36
CA ALA A 168 2.21 5.33 13.31
C ALA A 168 1.76 6.57 12.53
N ASP A 169 1.09 6.35 11.41
CA ASP A 169 0.54 7.42 10.58
C ASP A 169 -0.48 8.29 11.34
N HIS A 170 -1.28 7.73 12.23
CA HIS A 170 -2.25 8.42 13.10
C HIS A 170 -1.63 9.16 14.30
N ASP A 171 -0.34 8.99 14.55
CA ASP A 171 0.35 9.69 15.63
C ASP A 171 0.76 11.11 15.21
N ILE A 172 -0.18 12.04 15.36
CA ILE A 172 -0.01 13.40 14.85
C ILE A 172 0.87 14.25 15.77
N ILE A 173 1.95 14.78 15.20
CA ILE A 173 2.80 15.78 15.84
C ILE A 173 2.52 17.15 15.23
N SER A 174 2.22 18.14 16.07
CA SER A 174 2.02 19.52 15.65
C SER A 174 3.26 20.37 15.90
N VAL A 175 3.56 21.27 14.97
CA VAL A 175 4.60 22.30 15.09
C VAL A 175 3.97 23.66 14.89
N GLU A 176 3.82 24.43 15.97
CA GLU A 176 3.31 25.81 15.92
C GLU A 176 4.47 26.77 15.58
N PHE A 177 4.32 27.49 14.47
CA PHE A 177 5.25 28.49 13.96
C PHE A 177 4.85 29.91 14.39
N ASN A 178 3.61 30.31 14.11
CA ASN A 178 3.09 31.68 14.28
C ASN A 178 4.00 32.77 13.67
N ILE A 179 4.73 32.43 12.60
CA ILE A 179 5.66 33.30 11.86
C ILE A 179 5.61 32.94 10.38
N TRP A 180 6.07 33.86 9.52
CA TRP A 180 6.15 33.65 8.07
C TRP A 180 4.83 33.24 7.40
N GLY A 181 3.69 33.64 8.00
CA GLY A 181 2.36 33.29 7.50
C GLY A 181 1.94 31.85 7.77
N ILE A 182 2.68 31.11 8.60
CA ILE A 182 2.35 29.75 9.02
C ILE A 182 1.97 29.75 10.49
N ASP A 183 0.77 29.24 10.77
CA ASP A 183 0.28 29.06 12.13
C ASP A 183 0.82 27.74 12.70
N THR A 184 0.36 26.60 12.18
CA THR A 184 0.73 25.26 12.64
C THR A 184 0.88 24.30 11.47
N ILE A 185 1.91 23.46 11.53
CA ILE A 185 2.12 22.33 10.62
C ILE A 185 1.85 21.02 11.36
N TYR A 186 1.19 20.08 10.71
CA TYR A 186 0.88 18.76 11.26
C TYR A 186 1.68 17.68 10.55
N PHE A 187 2.48 16.94 11.31
CA PHE A 187 3.30 15.83 10.83
C PHE A 187 2.53 14.52 10.92
N CYS A 188 2.64 13.75 9.85
CA CYS A 188 2.24 12.36 9.75
C CYS A 188 3.46 11.56 9.27
N VAL A 189 3.78 10.47 9.96
CA VAL A 189 4.93 9.61 9.64
C VAL A 189 4.45 8.43 8.80
N MET A 190 5.09 8.20 7.66
CA MET A 190 4.83 7.05 6.77
C MET A 190 5.96 6.05 6.89
N GLY A 191 5.65 4.75 6.76
CA GLY A 191 6.65 3.68 6.77
C GLY A 191 6.31 2.47 7.63
N MET A 192 5.32 2.56 8.52
CA MET A 192 4.98 1.46 9.43
C MET A 192 4.50 0.17 8.71
N ALA A 193 4.05 0.29 7.45
CA ALA A 193 3.66 -0.83 6.59
C ALA A 193 4.79 -1.37 5.69
N GLY A 194 5.98 -0.77 5.72
CA GLY A 194 7.17 -1.24 4.99
C GLY A 194 7.25 -0.88 3.51
N GLU A 195 6.18 -0.33 2.90
CA GLU A 195 6.15 -0.06 1.45
C GLU A 195 6.72 1.31 1.07
N GLU A 196 6.39 2.36 1.82
CA GLU A 196 6.85 3.74 1.59
C GLU A 196 7.21 4.44 2.90
N TYR A 197 8.40 5.01 2.97
CA TYR A 197 8.90 5.70 4.18
C TYR A 197 8.99 7.19 3.95
N GLY A 198 8.55 7.98 4.93
CA GLY A 198 8.59 9.43 4.78
C GLY A 198 7.86 10.22 5.85
N LEU A 199 7.80 11.53 5.61
CA LEU A 199 7.08 12.50 6.42
C LEU A 199 6.13 13.29 5.52
N ILE A 200 4.86 13.37 5.91
CA ILE A 200 3.89 14.32 5.35
C ILE A 200 3.71 15.48 6.34
N LEU A 201 3.81 16.71 5.83
CA LEU A 201 3.69 17.96 6.56
C LEU A 201 2.45 18.72 6.05
N TYR A 202 1.30 18.52 6.69
CA TYR A 202 0.06 19.20 6.32
C TYR A 202 0.10 20.67 6.73
N ARG A 203 -0.33 21.54 5.82
CA ARG A 203 -0.34 23.01 6.03
C ARG A 203 -1.45 23.46 6.98
N SER A 204 -2.48 22.63 7.18
CA SER A 204 -3.61 22.91 8.06
C SER A 204 -4.21 21.63 8.64
N LEU A 205 -5.01 21.78 9.71
CA LEU A 205 -5.78 20.69 10.30
C LEU A 205 -6.88 20.18 9.35
N GLU A 206 -7.48 21.10 8.59
CA GLU A 206 -8.52 20.77 7.60
C GLU A 206 -7.96 19.86 6.51
N SER A 207 -6.78 20.19 5.98
CA SER A 207 -6.09 19.42 4.95
C SER A 207 -5.76 17.99 5.42
N LEU A 208 -5.34 17.83 6.67
CA LEU A 208 -5.10 16.52 7.30
C LEU A 208 -6.39 15.70 7.38
N LYS A 209 -7.49 16.30 7.88
CA LYS A 209 -8.76 15.60 8.07
C LYS A 209 -9.42 15.24 6.74
N GLN A 210 -9.39 16.12 5.75
CA GLN A 210 -10.00 15.91 4.46
C GLN A 210 -9.43 14.69 3.74
N PHE A 211 -8.10 14.54 3.72
CA PHE A 211 -7.46 13.38 3.09
C PHE A 211 -7.85 12.07 3.78
N ARG A 212 -7.86 12.07 5.13
CA ARG A 212 -8.26 10.89 5.90
C ARG A 212 -9.71 10.51 5.69
N GLN A 213 -10.62 11.47 5.71
CA GLN A 213 -12.03 11.24 5.41
C GLN A 213 -12.23 10.68 4.00
N ALA A 214 -11.50 11.20 3.00
CA ALA A 214 -11.57 10.67 1.65
C ALA A 214 -10.99 9.25 1.53
N ALA A 215 -9.91 8.95 2.25
CA ALA A 215 -9.33 7.60 2.30
C ALA A 215 -10.23 6.57 3.01
N LEU A 216 -11.06 7.04 3.96
CA LEU A 216 -12.05 6.23 4.68
C LEU A 216 -13.27 5.89 3.81
N GLN A 217 -13.79 6.87 3.07
CA GLN A 217 -15.05 6.78 2.33
C GLN A 217 -14.98 6.05 0.98
N GLU A 218 -13.86 5.43 0.59
CA GLU A 218 -13.61 5.09 -0.81
C GLU A 218 -13.38 3.60 -1.14
N GLU A 219 -14.35 3.07 -1.89
CA GLU A 219 -14.37 1.73 -2.50
C GLU A 219 -13.64 1.63 -3.87
N SER A 220 -13.03 2.71 -4.41
CA SER A 220 -12.50 2.71 -5.78
C SER A 220 -11.21 3.51 -6.00
N THR A 221 -10.28 2.94 -6.78
CA THR A 221 -8.94 3.49 -7.09
C THR A 221 -8.93 4.89 -7.70
N HIS A 222 -9.90 5.24 -8.55
CA HIS A 222 -9.96 6.53 -9.23
C HIS A 222 -10.32 7.69 -8.29
N LYS A 223 -11.13 7.44 -7.26
CA LYS A 223 -11.44 8.48 -6.28
C LYS A 223 -10.24 8.72 -5.34
N LEU A 224 -9.47 7.66 -5.05
CA LEU A 224 -8.29 7.73 -4.17
C LEU A 224 -7.18 8.57 -4.80
N GLU A 225 -7.00 8.46 -6.13
CA GLU A 225 -6.13 9.35 -6.90
C GLU A 225 -6.59 10.82 -6.84
N GLN A 226 -7.89 11.09 -6.84
CA GLN A 226 -8.42 12.45 -6.70
C GLN A 226 -8.22 12.99 -5.28
N ALA A 227 -8.46 12.17 -4.26
CA ALA A 227 -8.19 12.50 -2.87
C ALA A 227 -6.70 12.82 -2.64
N PHE A 228 -5.81 12.04 -3.24
CA PHE A 228 -4.36 12.28 -3.21
C PHE A 228 -3.98 13.63 -3.84
N LEU A 229 -4.53 13.97 -5.01
CA LEU A 229 -4.27 15.26 -5.68
C LEU A 229 -4.91 16.46 -4.99
N ALA A 230 -5.94 16.23 -4.17
CA ALA A 230 -6.60 17.26 -3.36
C ALA A 230 -5.87 17.55 -2.04
N GLN A 231 -4.76 16.87 -1.75
CA GLN A 231 -3.98 17.15 -0.55
C GLN A 231 -3.33 18.54 -0.58
N ASP A 232 -3.20 19.12 0.62
CA ASP A 232 -2.48 20.36 0.85
C ASP A 232 -1.38 20.13 1.89
N CYS A 233 -0.26 19.59 1.40
CA CYS A 233 0.89 19.19 2.22
C CYS A 233 2.24 19.40 1.50
N TRP A 234 3.31 19.40 2.29
CA TRP A 234 4.66 19.10 1.80
C TRP A 234 5.02 17.66 2.18
N PHE A 235 5.96 17.06 1.48
CA PHE A 235 6.43 15.71 1.78
C PHE A 235 7.95 15.56 1.70
N LEU A 236 8.45 14.56 2.42
CA LEU A 236 9.79 13.99 2.32
C LEU A 236 9.64 12.47 2.23
N ASN A 237 9.99 11.86 1.10
CA ASN A 237 9.90 10.41 0.89
C ASN A 237 11.29 9.80 0.64
N PHE A 238 11.43 8.52 0.99
CA PHE A 238 12.60 7.68 0.72
C PHE A 238 12.16 6.45 -0.11
N GLU A 239 12.87 6.13 -1.18
CA GLU A 239 12.59 5.01 -2.11
C GLU A 239 13.58 3.86 -1.92
N PHE A 240 13.39 2.90 -1.00
CA PHE A 240 14.41 1.87 -0.76
C PHE A 240 14.70 0.99 -2.00
N PRO A 241 15.97 0.64 -2.27
CA PRO A 241 16.35 -0.21 -3.41
C PRO A 241 15.63 -1.57 -3.43
N ASP A 242 15.23 -2.10 -2.28
CA ASP A 242 14.58 -3.42 -2.15
C ASP A 242 13.19 -3.47 -2.85
N ASN A 243 12.56 -2.32 -3.10
CA ASN A 243 11.34 -2.24 -3.94
C ASN A 243 11.62 -2.42 -5.44
N LEU A 244 12.87 -2.65 -5.85
CA LEU A 244 13.24 -3.08 -7.21
C LEU A 244 13.41 -4.60 -7.33
N GLU A 245 13.29 -5.37 -6.23
CA GLU A 245 13.62 -6.80 -6.21
C GLU A 245 12.53 -7.72 -6.76
N ASP A 246 11.31 -7.23 -7.02
CA ASP A 246 10.23 -8.05 -7.60
C ASP A 246 10.38 -8.37 -9.10
N GLU A 247 11.47 -7.96 -9.77
CA GLU A 247 11.78 -8.40 -11.15
C GLU A 247 13.03 -9.27 -11.31
N PHE A 248 13.79 -9.57 -10.25
CA PHE A 248 14.99 -10.42 -10.36
C PHE A 248 15.03 -11.54 -9.32
N ALA A 249 14.31 -12.62 -9.63
CA ALA A 249 14.47 -13.89 -8.93
C ALA A 249 15.88 -14.50 -9.14
N GLU A 250 16.35 -15.11 -8.04
CA GLU A 250 17.41 -16.12 -7.91
C GLU A 250 18.87 -15.67 -8.05
N TYR A 251 19.50 -15.31 -6.92
CA TYR A 251 20.82 -15.84 -6.56
C TYR A 251 20.95 -16.04 -5.04
N ASP A 252 21.23 -17.29 -4.65
CA ASP A 252 21.66 -17.73 -3.31
C ASP A 252 22.77 -16.85 -2.74
N PHE A 253 22.63 -16.39 -1.49
CA PHE A 253 23.76 -16.14 -0.60
C PHE A 253 23.47 -16.60 0.84
N ASP A 254 24.42 -17.40 1.33
CA ASP A 254 24.50 -17.99 2.67
C ASP A 254 24.48 -16.95 3.81
N ASP A 255 24.03 -17.40 4.98
CA ASP A 255 24.15 -16.78 6.31
C ASP A 255 25.52 -16.11 6.55
N ASP A 256 25.51 -14.82 6.92
CA ASP A 256 26.35 -14.26 7.99
C ASP A 256 25.77 -12.91 8.47
N ASP A 257 25.49 -12.82 9.77
CA ASP A 257 25.20 -11.59 10.52
C ASP A 257 26.35 -10.58 10.37
N ASP A 258 26.08 -9.36 9.89
CA ASP A 258 26.53 -8.08 10.47
C ASP A 258 26.14 -6.89 9.54
N ASP A 259 25.45 -5.90 10.13
CA ASP A 259 25.15 -4.56 9.62
C ASP A 259 24.37 -4.45 8.28
N PHE A 260 23.04 -4.37 8.39
CA PHE A 260 22.13 -3.88 7.33
C PHE A 260 22.40 -2.39 7.07
N ASP A 261 23.47 -2.09 6.33
CA ASP A 261 23.81 -0.76 5.81
C ASP A 261 23.23 -0.62 4.40
N GLY A 262 21.93 -0.89 4.26
CA GLY A 262 21.19 -0.68 3.02
C GLY A 262 21.35 0.79 2.62
N GLU A 263 21.99 1.06 1.48
CA GLU A 263 22.22 2.40 0.97
C GLU A 263 20.87 3.13 0.90
N LEU A 264 20.64 4.02 1.87
CA LEU A 264 19.47 4.88 1.91
C LEU A 264 19.34 5.61 0.57
N SER A 265 18.18 5.44 -0.03
CA SER A 265 17.82 6.05 -1.28
C SER A 265 17.77 7.57 -1.25
N LEU A 266 17.74 8.17 -2.44
CA LEU A 266 17.76 9.61 -2.61
C LEU A 266 16.51 10.24 -1.98
N PRO A 267 16.65 11.15 -0.99
CA PRO A 267 15.49 11.78 -0.37
C PRO A 267 14.76 12.69 -1.36
N ARG A 268 13.44 12.52 -1.46
CA ARG A 268 12.59 13.30 -2.37
C ARG A 268 11.72 14.25 -1.58
N TYR A 269 12.00 15.55 -1.74
CA TYR A 269 11.15 16.62 -1.24
C TYR A 269 10.16 17.06 -2.30
N GLY A 270 8.96 17.42 -1.87
CA GLY A 270 7.98 18.03 -2.75
C GLY A 270 6.79 18.66 -2.05
N SER A 271 5.85 19.12 -2.87
CA SER A 271 4.63 19.78 -2.45
C SER A 271 3.45 19.19 -3.21
N ILE A 272 2.34 18.95 -2.52
CA ILE A 272 1.04 18.70 -3.13
C ILE A 272 0.13 19.85 -2.70
N HIS A 273 -0.59 20.43 -3.66
CA HIS A 273 -1.55 21.48 -3.38
C HIS A 273 -2.71 21.43 -4.41
N PRO A 274 -3.98 21.62 -4.01
CA PRO A 274 -5.14 21.41 -4.89
C PRO A 274 -5.11 22.23 -6.18
N TYR A 275 -4.51 23.42 -6.14
CA TYR A 275 -4.43 24.32 -7.31
C TYR A 275 -3.12 24.21 -8.08
N GLU A 276 -2.08 23.60 -7.51
CA GLU A 276 -0.75 23.50 -8.13
C GLU A 276 -0.40 22.07 -8.56
N GLY A 277 -1.18 21.08 -8.11
CA GLY A 277 -0.88 19.67 -8.27
C GLY A 277 0.35 19.25 -7.49
N ILE A 278 1.04 18.23 -7.99
CA ILE A 278 2.27 17.71 -7.40
C ILE A 278 3.46 18.47 -7.99
N ARG A 279 4.22 19.14 -7.12
CA ARG A 279 5.50 19.77 -7.44
C ARG A 279 6.64 18.96 -6.83
N PRO A 280 7.51 18.32 -7.63
CA PRO A 280 8.68 17.58 -7.14
C PRO A 280 9.87 18.53 -6.88
N PHE A 281 9.59 19.73 -6.39
CA PHE A 281 10.56 20.75 -6.04
C PHE A 281 9.98 21.73 -5.02
N LEU A 282 10.85 22.40 -4.28
CA LEU A 282 10.49 23.41 -3.29
C LEU A 282 10.95 24.80 -3.71
N ASP A 283 10.14 25.82 -3.43
CA ASP A 283 10.59 27.21 -3.42
C ASP A 283 11.43 27.52 -2.17
N GLU A 284 12.17 28.63 -2.18
CA GLU A 284 13.03 29.04 -1.06
C GLU A 284 12.25 29.34 0.23
N GLU A 285 11.05 29.92 0.12
CA GLU A 285 10.20 30.17 1.29
C GLU A 285 9.67 28.86 1.89
N GLU A 286 9.31 27.89 1.04
CA GLU A 286 8.86 26.55 1.45
C GLU A 286 10.00 25.77 2.12
N ALA A 287 11.18 25.76 1.48
CA ALA A 287 12.38 25.07 1.96
C ALA A 287 12.80 25.56 3.35
N LYS A 288 12.69 26.86 3.61
CA LYS A 288 12.92 27.47 4.93
C LYS A 288 11.98 26.90 5.98
N ILE A 289 10.68 26.87 5.70
CA ILE A 289 9.65 26.41 6.64
C ILE A 289 9.86 24.92 6.94
N ILE A 290 9.99 24.09 5.90
CA ILE A 290 10.18 22.64 6.00
C ILE A 290 11.44 22.31 6.80
N TYR A 291 12.55 23.00 6.53
CA TYR A 291 13.80 22.80 7.27
C TYR A 291 13.61 22.98 8.77
N TYR A 292 13.02 24.09 9.22
CA TYR A 292 12.82 24.32 10.65
C TYR A 292 11.74 23.42 11.25
N ALA A 293 10.74 23.04 10.46
CA ALA A 293 9.70 22.11 10.89
C ALA A 293 10.32 20.75 11.21
N ILE A 294 11.06 20.16 10.26
CA ILE A 294 11.68 18.84 10.45
C ILE A 294 12.77 18.90 11.53
N GLN A 295 13.58 19.95 11.60
CA GLN A 295 14.57 20.10 12.66
C GLN A 295 13.94 20.18 14.07
N SER A 296 12.75 20.78 14.18
CA SER A 296 12.01 20.81 15.44
C SER A 296 11.37 19.47 15.78
N PHE A 297 10.84 18.78 14.78
CA PHE A 297 10.32 17.42 14.88
C PHE A 297 11.42 16.44 15.33
N LEU A 298 12.58 16.42 14.68
CA LEU A 298 13.70 15.54 15.05
C LEU A 298 14.15 15.72 16.49
N ARG A 299 14.39 16.97 16.91
CA ARG A 299 14.77 17.27 18.31
C ARG A 299 13.69 16.90 19.32
N PHE A 300 12.44 16.85 18.90
CA PHE A 300 11.32 16.40 19.71
C PHE A 300 11.31 14.88 19.78
N PHE A 301 11.36 14.22 18.63
CA PHE A 301 11.39 12.79 18.46
C PHE A 301 12.53 12.14 19.25
N GLU A 302 13.79 12.52 18.98
CA GLU A 302 14.98 11.97 19.64
C GLU A 302 14.94 12.10 21.17
N ARG A 303 14.36 13.19 21.67
CA ARG A 303 14.29 13.47 23.11
C ARG A 303 13.16 12.72 23.80
N HIS A 304 12.12 12.37 23.05
CA HIS A 304 10.87 11.79 23.58
C HIS A 304 10.58 10.40 23.02
N GLN A 305 11.51 9.77 22.31
CA GLN A 305 11.34 8.49 21.62
C GLN A 305 10.69 7.41 22.49
N LEU A 306 11.11 7.28 23.76
CA LEU A 306 10.52 6.31 24.70
C LEU A 306 9.05 6.59 24.99
N SER A 307 8.67 7.86 25.19
CA SER A 307 7.29 8.26 25.45
C SER A 307 6.44 8.29 24.19
N LEU A 308 7.07 8.45 23.02
CA LEU A 308 6.40 8.41 21.73
C LEU A 308 6.11 6.98 21.27
N GLY A 309 6.87 5.99 21.75
CA GLY A 309 6.60 4.57 21.51
C GLY A 309 5.65 3.91 22.52
N GLU A 310 4.98 4.70 23.37
CA GLU A 310 3.95 4.19 24.29
C GLU A 310 2.62 3.97 23.58
N ASP A 311 1.86 2.95 23.99
CA ASP A 311 0.57 2.57 23.38
C ASP A 311 -0.47 3.71 23.33
N VAL A 312 -0.38 4.67 24.24
CA VAL A 312 -1.22 5.87 24.28
C VAL A 312 -0.30 7.06 24.38
N LEU A 313 -0.31 7.90 23.34
CA LEU A 313 0.47 9.13 23.35
C LEU A 313 -0.08 10.09 24.40
N ASP A 314 0.67 10.29 25.47
CA ASP A 314 0.38 11.38 26.38
C ASP A 314 0.60 12.73 25.70
N LYS A 315 -0.09 13.76 26.22
CA LYS A 315 0.13 15.12 25.75
C LYS A 315 1.52 15.61 26.20
N ILE A 316 2.43 15.71 25.26
CA ILE A 316 3.79 16.23 25.43
C ILE A 316 3.89 17.53 24.66
N GLU A 317 4.34 18.60 25.33
CA GLU A 317 4.60 19.89 24.67
C GLU A 317 6.02 20.37 25.02
N LYS A 318 6.75 20.82 24.00
CA LYS A 318 8.10 21.40 24.14
C LYS A 318 8.30 22.59 23.23
N TYR A 319 9.28 23.43 23.59
CA TYR A 319 9.69 24.57 22.79
C TYR A 319 11.14 24.44 22.38
N TYR A 320 11.42 24.64 21.10
CA TYR A 320 12.77 24.62 20.54
C TYR A 320 13.12 25.99 19.99
N ARG A 321 14.37 26.41 20.22
CA ARG A 321 14.90 27.67 19.71
C ARG A 321 15.89 27.41 18.59
N PHE A 322 15.77 28.20 17.55
CA PHE A 322 16.65 28.18 16.38
C PHE A 322 17.11 29.60 16.06
N THR A 323 18.26 29.70 15.41
CA THR A 323 18.73 30.96 14.83
C THR A 323 18.58 30.86 13.31
N HIS A 324 17.83 31.78 12.74
CA HIS A 324 17.71 31.99 11.31
C HIS A 324 18.61 33.15 10.89
N THR A 325 19.21 33.01 9.72
CA THR A 325 19.98 34.08 9.09
C THR A 325 19.33 34.33 7.74
N SER A 326 18.79 35.54 7.55
CA SER A 326 18.19 35.93 6.28
C SER A 326 19.26 36.07 5.19
N GLN A 327 18.85 36.15 3.93
CA GLN A 327 19.76 36.41 2.81
C GLN A 327 20.55 37.72 2.97
N GLU A 328 19.99 38.71 3.67
CA GLU A 328 20.64 39.99 4.00
C GLU A 328 21.59 39.89 5.21
N GLY A 329 21.76 38.69 5.79
CA GLY A 329 22.65 38.44 6.93
C GLY A 329 22.06 38.84 8.29
N GLN A 330 20.78 39.20 8.36
CA GLN A 330 20.11 39.52 9.62
C GLN A 330 19.82 38.23 10.39
N LYS A 331 20.13 38.21 11.69
CA LYS A 331 19.89 37.05 12.55
C LYS A 331 18.59 37.22 13.32
N GLU A 332 17.72 36.24 13.19
CA GLU A 332 16.44 36.17 13.90
C GLU A 332 16.39 34.92 14.77
N ASN A 333 15.87 35.05 15.98
CA ASN A 333 15.65 33.90 16.87
C ASN A 333 14.21 33.41 16.69
N ILE A 334 14.09 32.15 16.28
CA ILE A 334 12.81 31.48 16.10
C ILE A 334 12.56 30.59 17.31
N LYS A 335 11.31 30.58 17.78
CA LYS A 335 10.86 29.69 18.84
C LYS A 335 9.66 28.90 18.32
N LEU A 336 9.84 27.60 18.11
CA LEU A 336 8.77 26.71 17.66
C LEU A 336 8.26 25.90 18.84
N LYS A 337 6.95 25.69 18.91
CA LYS A 337 6.33 24.75 19.85
C LYS A 337 6.04 23.45 19.12
N VAL A 338 6.45 22.33 19.70
CA VAL A 338 6.17 20.99 19.18
C VAL A 338 5.32 20.25 20.19
N SER A 339 4.26 19.59 19.74
CA SER A 339 3.34 18.86 20.62
C SER A 339 2.71 17.63 19.99
N THR A 340 2.56 16.56 20.78
CA THR A 340 1.62 15.48 20.46
C THR A 340 0.19 16.00 20.56
N VAL A 341 -0.69 15.49 19.70
CA VAL A 341 -2.11 15.91 19.66
C VAL A 341 -3.03 14.72 19.89
N PRO A 342 -3.03 14.11 21.10
CA PRO A 342 -3.69 12.83 21.33
C PRO A 342 -5.21 12.88 21.18
N GLN A 343 -5.86 14.03 21.43
CA GLN A 343 -7.29 14.17 21.14
C GLN A 343 -7.60 14.04 19.65
N LEU A 344 -6.71 14.59 18.79
CA LEU A 344 -6.86 14.49 17.35
C LEU A 344 -6.51 13.08 16.87
N THR A 345 -5.48 12.46 17.43
CA THR A 345 -5.18 11.04 17.16
C THR A 345 -6.36 10.15 17.51
N ALA A 346 -6.99 10.34 18.67
CA ALA A 346 -8.20 9.62 19.05
C ALA A 346 -9.37 9.90 18.10
N GLU A 347 -9.65 11.17 17.77
CA GLU A 347 -10.71 11.53 16.81
C GLU A 347 -10.49 10.88 15.44
N LEU A 348 -9.24 10.81 14.97
CA LEU A 348 -8.90 10.18 13.69
C LEU A 348 -8.96 8.65 13.74
N LEU A 349 -8.87 8.05 14.93
CA LEU A 349 -9.08 6.63 15.16
C LEU A 349 -10.57 6.30 15.27
N GLU A 350 -11.36 7.13 15.98
CA GLU A 350 -12.82 6.99 16.06
C GLU A 350 -13.48 7.09 14.67
N GLY A 351 -12.98 7.98 13.80
CA GLY A 351 -13.47 8.05 12.40
C GLY A 351 -13.16 6.82 11.54
N LEU A 352 -12.21 5.96 11.93
CA LEU A 352 -12.01 4.63 11.33
C LEU A 352 -13.03 3.61 11.88
N GLU A 353 -13.62 3.85 13.05
CA GLU A 353 -14.60 2.97 13.70
C GLU A 353 -16.04 3.33 13.29
N ASP A 354 -16.35 4.61 13.03
CA ASP A 354 -17.71 5.09 12.67
C ASP A 354 -18.18 4.67 11.25
N ASP A 355 -17.28 4.41 10.29
CA ASP A 355 -17.63 3.85 8.97
C ASP A 355 -17.84 2.32 9.00
N GLU A 356 -17.45 1.63 10.09
CA GLU A 356 -17.80 0.21 10.32
C GLU A 356 -19.23 0.06 10.91
N ASP A 357 -19.89 1.16 11.31
CA ASP A 357 -21.20 1.17 12.01
C ASP A 357 -22.37 1.73 11.15
N GLU A 358 -22.15 2.12 9.88
CA GLU A 358 -23.19 2.66 8.98
C GLU A 358 -23.78 1.67 7.95
N ASP A 359 -23.62 0.36 8.15
CA ASP A 359 -24.52 -0.63 7.52
C ASP A 359 -25.65 -1.04 8.46
N GLU A 360 -26.88 -0.81 8.01
CA GLU A 360 -28.10 -0.95 8.79
C GLU A 360 -28.28 -2.37 9.37
N ARG A 361 -28.19 -2.44 10.69
CA ARG A 361 -28.58 -3.60 11.52
C ARG A 361 -29.93 -4.21 11.13
N LEU A 362 -29.90 -5.39 10.49
CA LEU A 362 -31.03 -6.32 10.41
C LEU A 362 -30.66 -7.77 10.79
N ARG A 363 -30.86 -8.08 12.08
CA ARG A 363 -31.22 -9.36 12.73
C ARG A 363 -31.00 -10.68 11.95
N PHE A 364 -29.84 -11.30 12.19
CA PHE A 364 -29.65 -12.73 12.47
C PHE A 364 -28.66 -12.87 13.66
N PRO A 365 -28.60 -14.00 14.41
CA PRO A 365 -27.72 -14.14 15.56
C PRO A 365 -26.27 -14.52 15.20
N LEU A 366 -25.83 -14.20 13.98
CA LEU A 366 -24.43 -14.22 13.58
C LEU A 366 -24.00 -12.77 13.40
N VAL A 367 -22.98 -12.38 14.14
CA VAL A 367 -22.35 -11.05 14.06
C VAL A 367 -21.07 -11.22 13.25
N ASP A 368 -20.93 -10.48 12.15
CA ASP A 368 -19.78 -10.58 11.25
C ASP A 368 -18.58 -9.72 11.71
N ASP A 369 -18.79 -8.86 12.71
CA ASP A 369 -17.85 -7.77 13.03
C ASP A 369 -16.76 -8.14 14.06
N LEU A 370 -16.55 -9.44 14.35
CA LEU A 370 -15.58 -9.81 15.38
C LEU A 370 -14.14 -9.74 14.88
N ILE A 371 -13.89 -10.17 13.64
CA ILE A 371 -12.54 -10.16 13.09
C ILE A 371 -12.28 -8.82 12.42
N PRO A 372 -11.28 -8.05 12.88
CA PRO A 372 -11.03 -6.73 12.32
C PRO A 372 -10.61 -6.80 10.86
N ASP A 373 -10.98 -5.80 10.06
CA ASP A 373 -10.52 -5.68 8.68
C ASP A 373 -8.99 -5.61 8.59
N ASN A 374 -8.47 -6.14 7.48
CA ASN A 374 -7.05 -6.31 7.20
C ASN A 374 -6.31 -7.23 8.19
N SER A 375 -7.02 -8.11 8.90
CA SER A 375 -6.41 -9.17 9.70
C SER A 375 -5.92 -10.32 8.82
N PHE A 376 -4.75 -10.87 9.17
CA PHE A 376 -4.29 -12.14 8.60
C PHE A 376 -4.91 -13.29 9.40
N LEU A 377 -5.62 -14.17 8.70
CA LEU A 377 -6.29 -15.33 9.25
C LEU A 377 -5.63 -16.61 8.76
N SER A 378 -5.32 -17.53 9.66
CA SER A 378 -4.82 -18.84 9.27
C SER A 378 -5.18 -19.96 10.24
N LEU A 379 -5.15 -21.20 9.74
CA LEU A 379 -5.27 -22.40 10.54
C LEU A 379 -3.89 -22.98 10.81
N GLY A 380 -3.45 -22.87 12.05
CA GLY A 380 -2.13 -23.26 12.50
C GLY A 380 -2.12 -24.40 13.51
N MET A 381 -0.94 -24.63 14.05
CA MET A 381 -0.72 -25.44 15.24
C MET A 381 0.43 -24.82 16.02
N ILE A 382 0.24 -24.65 17.33
CA ILE A 382 1.30 -24.24 18.23
C ILE A 382 1.76 -25.43 19.07
N PRO A 383 3.08 -25.69 19.20
CA PRO A 383 3.60 -26.75 20.06
C PRO A 383 3.15 -26.57 21.52
N TRP A 384 3.00 -27.67 22.26
CA TRP A 384 2.62 -27.59 23.69
C TRP A 384 3.65 -26.82 24.53
N THR A 385 4.93 -26.82 24.14
CA THR A 385 5.96 -26.00 24.79
C THR A 385 5.69 -24.50 24.64
N VAL A 386 5.16 -24.06 23.49
CA VAL A 386 4.75 -22.66 23.26
C VAL A 386 3.52 -22.33 24.10
N VAL A 387 2.58 -23.27 24.25
CA VAL A 387 1.41 -23.09 25.13
C VAL A 387 1.85 -22.88 26.59
N GLU A 388 2.79 -23.71 27.08
CA GLU A 388 3.37 -23.57 28.43
C GLU A 388 4.07 -22.21 28.62
N GLU A 389 4.83 -21.75 27.62
CA GLU A 389 5.49 -20.43 27.67
C GLU A 389 4.49 -19.27 27.66
N LEU A 390 3.39 -19.38 26.92
CA LEU A 390 2.33 -18.38 26.90
C LEU A 390 1.53 -18.35 28.21
N GLN A 391 1.33 -19.49 28.85
CA GLN A 391 0.68 -19.58 30.16
C GLN A 391 1.48 -18.83 31.25
N ASP A 392 2.81 -18.93 31.21
CA ASP A 392 3.70 -18.29 32.16
C ASP A 392 4.01 -16.81 31.81
N ASN A 393 3.60 -16.34 30.63
CA ASN A 393 3.88 -14.98 30.17
C ASN A 393 2.87 -13.98 30.75
N PRO A 394 3.29 -13.03 31.62
CA PRO A 394 2.38 -12.06 32.25
C PRO A 394 1.77 -11.05 31.27
N LYS A 395 2.27 -10.98 30.02
CA LYS A 395 1.75 -10.08 28.98
C LYS A 395 0.72 -10.73 28.06
N THR A 396 0.56 -12.05 28.14
CA THR A 396 -0.38 -12.80 27.31
C THR A 396 -1.65 -13.04 28.13
N TYR A 397 -2.81 -12.67 27.57
CA TYR A 397 -4.08 -13.07 28.16
C TYR A 397 -4.34 -14.56 27.89
N TYR A 398 -4.43 -15.33 28.96
CA TYR A 398 -4.72 -16.76 28.89
C TYR A 398 -5.81 -17.11 29.92
N PRO A 399 -7.08 -17.27 29.49
CA PRO A 399 -8.14 -17.72 30.36
C PRO A 399 -7.95 -19.22 30.66
N LEU A 400 -7.66 -19.55 31.92
CA LEU A 400 -7.40 -20.91 32.37
C LEU A 400 -8.55 -21.87 31.98
N GLN A 401 -8.25 -22.87 31.16
CA GLN A 401 -9.17 -23.94 30.77
C GLN A 401 -8.53 -25.33 30.87
N GLU A 402 -9.34 -26.37 30.64
CA GLU A 402 -9.06 -27.78 30.95
C GLU A 402 -8.31 -28.54 29.85
N ALA A 403 -7.72 -27.87 28.84
CA ALA A 403 -7.04 -28.57 27.76
C ALA A 403 -5.87 -29.41 28.31
N THR A 404 -5.80 -30.67 27.89
CA THR A 404 -4.72 -31.58 28.30
C THR A 404 -3.76 -31.77 27.14
N PRO A 405 -2.44 -31.58 27.33
CA PRO A 405 -1.48 -31.68 26.25
C PRO A 405 -1.45 -33.11 25.69
N LYS A 406 -1.93 -33.26 24.45
CA LYS A 406 -1.99 -34.52 23.69
C LYS A 406 -1.63 -34.26 22.23
N GLY A 407 -0.90 -35.19 21.61
CA GLY A 407 -0.40 -35.00 20.24
C GLY A 407 0.79 -34.04 20.18
N GLU A 408 1.12 -33.57 18.97
CA GLU A 408 2.30 -32.74 18.69
C GLU A 408 2.15 -31.28 19.12
N GLY A 409 0.91 -30.78 19.21
CA GLY A 409 0.60 -29.42 19.65
C GLY A 409 -0.89 -29.11 19.50
N MET A 410 -1.28 -27.90 19.91
CA MET A 410 -2.67 -27.46 19.88
C MET A 410 -3.02 -26.85 18.51
N PRO A 411 -4.08 -27.33 17.83
CA PRO A 411 -4.59 -26.66 16.64
C PRO A 411 -5.17 -25.30 17.01
N VAL A 412 -4.78 -24.24 16.29
CA VAL A 412 -5.21 -22.87 16.60
C VAL A 412 -5.64 -22.09 15.35
N VAL A 413 -6.74 -21.36 15.47
CA VAL A 413 -7.03 -20.27 14.55
C VAL A 413 -6.12 -19.12 14.94
N VAL A 414 -5.37 -18.57 14.00
CA VAL A 414 -4.51 -17.41 14.24
C VAL A 414 -5.18 -16.20 13.60
N VAL A 415 -5.48 -15.20 14.44
CA VAL A 415 -5.89 -13.87 14.01
C VAL A 415 -4.73 -12.95 14.31
N GLN A 416 -4.06 -12.47 13.27
CA GLN A 416 -2.99 -11.49 13.40
C GLN A 416 -3.47 -10.15 12.85
N THR A 417 -3.44 -9.12 13.67
CA THR A 417 -3.97 -7.80 13.30
C THR A 417 -3.11 -6.67 13.89
N SER A 418 -3.56 -5.41 13.81
CA SER A 418 -2.89 -4.32 14.52
C SER A 418 -3.06 -4.48 16.03
N ARG A 419 -2.13 -3.96 16.83
CA ARG A 419 -2.15 -4.15 18.29
C ARG A 419 -3.43 -3.59 18.96
N PRO A 420 -3.96 -2.41 18.58
CA PRO A 420 -5.24 -1.92 19.12
C PRO A 420 -6.41 -2.85 18.78
N LYS A 421 -6.54 -3.23 17.49
CA LYS A 421 -7.57 -4.15 17.00
C LYS A 421 -7.52 -5.52 17.70
N ALA A 422 -6.31 -6.01 17.95
CA ALA A 422 -6.08 -7.25 18.70
C ALA A 422 -6.55 -7.15 20.16
N LYS A 423 -6.30 -6.02 20.83
CA LYS A 423 -6.78 -5.79 22.21
C LYS A 423 -8.31 -5.68 22.26
N GLN A 424 -8.91 -4.95 21.33
CA GLN A 424 -10.37 -4.84 21.22
C GLN A 424 -11.02 -6.21 21.01
N LEU A 425 -10.50 -7.03 20.09
CA LEU A 425 -10.93 -8.42 19.89
C LEU A 425 -10.84 -9.23 21.20
N ILE A 426 -9.73 -9.12 21.93
CA ILE A 426 -9.56 -9.80 23.22
C ILE A 426 -10.60 -9.34 24.24
N GLU A 427 -10.85 -8.03 24.35
CA GLU A 427 -11.83 -7.46 25.27
C GLU A 427 -13.26 -7.87 24.91
N THR A 428 -13.63 -7.84 23.63
CA THR A 428 -14.94 -8.30 23.14
C THR A 428 -15.18 -9.77 23.49
N LEU A 429 -14.19 -10.63 23.24
CA LEU A 429 -14.26 -12.05 23.61
C LEU A 429 -14.38 -12.24 25.12
N GLN A 430 -13.65 -11.47 25.93
CA GLN A 430 -13.77 -11.52 27.39
C GLN A 430 -15.17 -11.13 27.88
N GLN A 431 -15.72 -10.04 27.33
CA GLN A 431 -17.06 -9.55 27.68
C GLN A 431 -18.15 -10.54 27.28
N ALA A 432 -17.98 -11.26 26.16
CA ALA A 432 -18.86 -12.33 25.69
C ALA A 432 -18.69 -13.66 26.46
N GLY A 433 -17.90 -13.68 27.55
CA GLY A 433 -17.71 -14.87 28.38
C GLY A 433 -16.61 -15.82 27.88
N ASN A 434 -15.62 -15.30 27.18
CA ASN A 434 -14.51 -15.99 26.50
C ASN A 434 -14.95 -16.94 25.38
N LEU A 435 -13.98 -17.39 24.60
CA LEU A 435 -14.19 -18.40 23.58
C LEU A 435 -14.54 -19.75 24.23
N ARG A 436 -15.59 -20.39 23.69
CA ARG A 436 -16.07 -21.71 24.12
C ARG A 436 -15.86 -22.74 23.03
N GLY A 437 -16.07 -22.37 21.77
CA GLY A 437 -15.92 -23.31 20.67
C GLY A 437 -15.59 -22.69 19.33
N VAL A 438 -15.02 -23.51 18.45
CA VAL A 438 -14.69 -23.18 17.06
C VAL A 438 -15.37 -24.20 16.16
N CYS A 439 -16.06 -23.74 15.12
CA CYS A 439 -16.80 -24.57 14.18
C CYS A 439 -16.53 -24.14 12.73
N PHE A 440 -16.75 -25.05 11.78
CA PHE A 440 -16.75 -24.74 10.35
C PHE A 440 -18.07 -25.24 9.77
N ASN A 441 -19.03 -24.35 9.56
CA ASN A 441 -20.37 -24.70 9.11
C ASN A 441 -20.48 -24.55 7.57
N PRO A 442 -21.08 -25.48 6.83
CA PRO A 442 -21.21 -25.34 5.39
C PRO A 442 -22.16 -24.20 5.01
N GLY A 443 -21.74 -23.39 4.03
CA GLY A 443 -22.52 -22.36 3.36
C GLY A 443 -22.65 -22.62 1.86
N GLU A 444 -23.69 -22.09 1.24
CA GLU A 444 -23.86 -22.08 -0.21
C GLU A 444 -24.36 -20.72 -0.72
N ASP A 445 -23.81 -20.30 -1.86
CA ASP A 445 -24.36 -19.23 -2.69
C ASP A 445 -25.22 -19.86 -3.79
N PRO A 446 -26.56 -19.76 -3.71
CA PRO A 446 -27.45 -20.37 -4.69
C PRO A 446 -27.51 -19.63 -6.04
N TRP A 447 -26.90 -18.45 -6.19
CA TRP A 447 -26.78 -17.74 -7.48
C TRP A 447 -25.50 -18.11 -8.22
N GLU A 448 -24.39 -18.23 -7.50
CA GLU A 448 -23.08 -18.56 -8.09
C GLU A 448 -22.79 -20.07 -8.10
N GLU A 449 -23.67 -20.90 -7.51
CA GLU A 449 -23.46 -22.34 -7.30
C GLU A 449 -22.16 -22.65 -6.51
N LEU A 450 -21.72 -21.72 -5.65
CA LEU A 450 -20.52 -21.84 -4.84
C LEU A 450 -20.84 -22.46 -3.48
N MET A 451 -20.00 -23.39 -3.02
CA MET A 451 -20.05 -23.95 -1.68
C MET A 451 -18.81 -23.54 -0.91
N TYR A 452 -18.98 -23.14 0.34
CA TYR A 452 -17.90 -22.66 1.21
C TYR A 452 -18.10 -23.18 2.63
N ASP A 453 -17.03 -23.15 3.43
CA ASP A 453 -17.08 -23.40 4.87
C ASP A 453 -17.00 -22.05 5.59
N LEU A 454 -17.99 -21.77 6.44
CA LEU A 454 -18.03 -20.62 7.35
C LEU A 454 -17.32 -20.98 8.65
N GLY A 455 -16.17 -20.35 8.90
CA GLY A 455 -15.49 -20.40 10.18
C GLY A 455 -16.28 -19.60 11.23
N ILE A 456 -16.67 -20.26 12.32
CA ILE A 456 -17.51 -19.66 13.38
C ILE A 456 -16.87 -19.83 14.75
N LEU A 457 -16.77 -18.74 15.50
CA LEU A 457 -16.40 -18.69 16.92
C LEU A 457 -17.68 -18.62 17.77
N GLN A 458 -17.76 -19.48 18.78
CA GLN A 458 -18.84 -19.44 19.78
C GLN A 458 -18.28 -18.99 21.14
N THR A 459 -18.88 -17.97 21.73
CA THR A 459 -18.51 -17.43 23.04
C THR A 459 -19.37 -17.99 24.18
N GLY A 460 -18.99 -17.72 25.42
CA GLY A 460 -19.65 -18.23 26.63
C GLY A 460 -21.11 -17.77 26.81
N ASP A 461 -21.47 -16.61 26.28
CA ASP A 461 -22.83 -16.08 26.21
C ASP A 461 -23.67 -16.67 25.06
N ASN A 462 -23.11 -17.63 24.31
CA ASN A 462 -23.66 -18.26 23.10
C ASN A 462 -23.76 -17.33 21.87
N SER A 463 -23.09 -16.17 21.87
CA SER A 463 -22.93 -15.38 20.65
C SER A 463 -22.10 -16.16 19.62
N LEU A 464 -22.44 -15.98 18.33
CA LEU A 464 -21.77 -16.62 17.20
C LEU A 464 -21.15 -15.53 16.33
N PHE A 465 -19.87 -15.69 16.05
CA PHE A 465 -19.11 -14.74 15.24
C PHE A 465 -18.46 -15.45 14.07
N ILE A 466 -18.60 -14.88 12.89
CA ILE A 466 -17.89 -15.39 11.71
C ILE A 466 -16.44 -14.91 11.80
N PHE A 467 -15.50 -15.78 11.42
CA PHE A 467 -14.08 -15.40 11.34
C PHE A 467 -13.48 -15.60 9.96
N GLY A 468 -14.23 -16.15 9.01
CA GLY A 468 -13.77 -16.31 7.64
C GLY A 468 -14.67 -17.21 6.82
N GLU A 469 -14.67 -16.96 5.52
CA GLU A 469 -15.32 -17.76 4.50
C GLU A 469 -14.27 -18.47 3.67
N PHE A 470 -14.39 -19.79 3.54
CA PHE A 470 -13.37 -20.60 2.88
C PHE A 470 -14.00 -21.44 1.77
N MET A 471 -13.65 -21.17 0.51
CA MET A 471 -14.20 -21.88 -0.64
C MET A 471 -13.86 -23.38 -0.57
N GLN A 472 -14.87 -24.25 -0.75
CA GLN A 472 -14.66 -25.70 -0.62
C GLN A 472 -13.83 -26.28 -1.76
N ASP A 473 -13.75 -25.63 -2.91
CA ASP A 473 -12.97 -26.07 -4.06
C ASP A 473 -11.50 -25.61 -4.03
N ASP A 474 -11.12 -24.75 -3.08
CA ASP A 474 -9.73 -24.37 -2.85
C ASP A 474 -8.91 -25.55 -2.27
N PRO A 475 -7.90 -26.06 -3.01
CA PRO A 475 -7.05 -27.15 -2.55
C PRO A 475 -6.27 -26.84 -1.27
N GLU A 476 -5.92 -25.58 -1.02
CA GLU A 476 -5.15 -25.17 0.17
C GLU A 476 -6.03 -25.24 1.41
N HIS A 477 -7.25 -24.68 1.34
CA HIS A 477 -8.26 -24.80 2.39
C HIS A 477 -8.60 -26.27 2.69
N GLN A 478 -8.88 -27.10 1.69
CA GLN A 478 -9.19 -28.52 1.90
C GLN A 478 -8.08 -29.25 2.71
N GLN A 479 -6.82 -28.97 2.39
CA GLN A 479 -5.69 -29.55 3.10
C GLN A 479 -5.55 -29.01 4.52
N ALA A 480 -5.71 -27.69 4.70
CA ALA A 480 -5.66 -27.04 6.01
C ALA A 480 -6.77 -27.57 6.92
N ARG A 481 -7.99 -27.68 6.40
CA ARG A 481 -9.18 -28.21 7.07
C ARG A 481 -9.03 -29.66 7.49
N GLN A 482 -8.53 -30.53 6.60
CA GLN A 482 -8.26 -31.94 6.94
C GLN A 482 -7.18 -32.07 8.03
N LYS A 483 -6.12 -31.26 7.98
CA LYS A 483 -5.08 -31.23 9.02
C LYS A 483 -5.65 -30.76 10.36
N TRP A 484 -6.49 -29.72 10.32
CA TRP A 484 -7.19 -29.18 11.50
C TRP A 484 -8.02 -30.27 12.18
N GLU A 485 -8.93 -30.91 11.46
CA GLU A 485 -9.83 -31.92 12.03
C GLU A 485 -9.06 -33.10 12.64
N LYS A 486 -8.03 -33.58 11.94
CA LYS A 486 -7.16 -34.65 12.46
C LYS A 486 -6.47 -34.25 13.76
N ARG A 487 -5.98 -33.01 13.86
CA ARG A 487 -5.34 -32.49 15.08
C ARG A 487 -6.36 -32.34 16.22
N CYS A 488 -7.54 -31.78 15.95
CA CYS A 488 -8.61 -31.70 16.94
C CYS A 488 -9.01 -33.08 17.47
N GLN A 489 -9.04 -34.12 16.64
CA GLN A 489 -9.28 -35.49 17.11
C GLN A 489 -8.15 -36.00 18.03
N GLN A 490 -6.89 -35.69 17.71
CA GLN A 490 -5.73 -36.09 18.51
C GLN A 490 -5.67 -35.38 19.87
N THR A 491 -6.09 -34.11 19.94
CA THR A 491 -6.16 -33.32 21.17
C THR A 491 -7.42 -33.61 21.99
N GLY A 492 -8.28 -34.55 21.56
CA GLY A 492 -9.52 -34.88 22.26
C GLY A 492 -10.62 -33.82 22.12
N GLY A 493 -10.60 -33.07 21.04
CA GLY A 493 -11.54 -32.01 20.72
C GLY A 493 -11.08 -30.61 21.10
N TYR A 494 -9.90 -30.45 21.69
CA TYR A 494 -9.38 -29.13 22.08
C TYR A 494 -8.69 -28.41 20.92
N CYS A 495 -8.95 -27.12 20.82
CA CYS A 495 -8.33 -26.19 19.88
C CYS A 495 -8.19 -24.83 20.57
N GLY A 496 -7.69 -23.83 19.85
CA GLY A 496 -7.67 -22.48 20.38
C GLY A 496 -7.76 -21.39 19.33
N LEU A 497 -7.80 -20.17 19.82
CA LEU A 497 -7.66 -18.94 19.05
C LEU A 497 -6.45 -18.19 19.59
N VAL A 498 -5.47 -17.96 18.73
CA VAL A 498 -4.35 -17.06 19.00
C VAL A 498 -4.71 -15.70 18.43
N VAL A 499 -4.70 -14.69 19.29
CA VAL A 499 -4.78 -13.29 18.87
C VAL A 499 -3.38 -12.70 18.95
N ALA A 500 -2.83 -12.32 17.80
CA ALA A 500 -1.48 -11.81 17.66
C ALA A 500 -1.47 -10.41 17.03
N MET A 501 -0.41 -9.66 17.30
CA MET A 501 -0.12 -8.40 16.63
C MET A 501 0.90 -8.59 15.49
N GLY A 502 1.10 -7.56 14.67
CA GLY A 502 2.16 -7.56 13.65
C GLY A 502 1.70 -8.00 12.26
N VAL A 503 0.44 -7.75 11.90
CA VAL A 503 -0.08 -8.09 10.57
C VAL A 503 0.65 -7.37 9.41
N THR A 504 1.33 -6.26 9.70
CA THR A 504 2.14 -5.50 8.75
C THR A 504 3.66 -5.70 8.92
N GLY A 505 4.09 -6.58 9.84
CA GLY A 505 5.51 -6.78 10.15
C GLY A 505 6.11 -8.04 9.54
N SER A 506 7.42 -8.24 9.72
CA SER A 506 8.15 -9.43 9.23
C SER A 506 7.69 -10.76 9.83
N SER A 507 6.87 -10.74 10.90
CA SER A 507 6.21 -11.90 11.48
C SER A 507 4.79 -12.16 10.95
N ARG A 508 4.36 -11.47 9.87
CA ARG A 508 3.05 -11.69 9.24
C ARG A 508 2.88 -13.15 8.84
N GLY A 509 1.81 -13.77 9.34
CA GLY A 509 1.47 -15.17 9.13
C GLY A 509 2.29 -16.18 9.95
N ASN A 510 3.32 -15.73 10.65
CA ASN A 510 4.12 -16.55 11.55
C ASN A 510 4.48 -15.78 12.83
N PRO A 511 3.47 -15.44 13.68
CA PRO A 511 3.68 -14.63 14.87
C PRO A 511 4.62 -15.34 15.86
N THR A 512 5.54 -14.58 16.43
CA THR A 512 6.42 -15.06 17.51
C THR A 512 5.75 -14.94 18.87
N LEU A 513 6.34 -15.52 19.92
CA LEU A 513 5.83 -15.42 21.31
C LEU A 513 5.61 -13.98 21.78
N LYS A 514 6.40 -13.03 21.28
CA LYS A 514 6.27 -11.61 21.65
C LYS A 514 5.05 -10.95 20.99
N ASP A 515 4.62 -11.51 19.87
CA ASP A 515 3.51 -11.00 19.07
C ASP A 515 2.16 -11.57 19.56
N MET A 516 2.16 -12.69 20.28
CA MET A 516 0.95 -13.35 20.78
C MET A 516 0.42 -12.65 22.04
N LEU A 517 -0.68 -11.91 21.88
CA LEU A 517 -1.31 -11.14 22.94
C LEU A 517 -2.33 -11.94 23.74
N ALA A 518 -2.97 -12.92 23.11
CA ALA A 518 -3.87 -13.84 23.80
C ALA A 518 -3.86 -15.22 23.18
N LEU A 519 -4.13 -16.20 24.04
CA LEU A 519 -4.46 -17.56 23.62
C LEU A 519 -5.75 -17.97 24.36
N PHE A 520 -6.83 -18.13 23.60
CA PHE A 520 -8.08 -18.67 24.11
C PHE A 520 -8.18 -20.16 23.79
N GLU A 521 -8.37 -20.98 24.81
CA GLU A 521 -8.70 -22.40 24.60
C GLU A 521 -10.19 -22.56 24.30
N ALA A 522 -10.51 -23.54 23.46
CA ALA A 522 -11.87 -23.80 23.01
C ALA A 522 -12.07 -25.28 22.62
N GLN A 523 -13.32 -25.71 22.52
CA GLN A 523 -13.64 -26.99 21.93
C GLN A 523 -13.98 -26.87 20.44
N TYR A 524 -13.44 -27.77 19.64
CA TYR A 524 -13.89 -27.95 18.29
C TYR A 524 -15.33 -28.51 18.31
N LEU A 525 -16.25 -27.76 17.71
CA LEU A 525 -17.66 -28.12 17.62
C LEU A 525 -17.95 -28.69 16.23
N GLU A 526 -18.59 -29.86 16.19
CA GLU A 526 -19.14 -30.35 14.92
C GLU A 526 -20.30 -29.43 14.47
N PRO A 527 -20.47 -29.19 13.16
CA PRO A 527 -21.55 -28.32 12.64
C PRO A 527 -22.95 -28.72 13.14
N LYS A 528 -23.16 -30.03 13.29
CA LYS A 528 -24.41 -30.59 13.83
C LYS A 528 -24.71 -30.15 15.27
N ALA A 529 -23.68 -29.80 16.06
CA ALA A 529 -23.83 -29.36 17.43
C ALA A 529 -24.41 -27.94 17.53
N LEU A 530 -24.16 -27.09 16.53
CA LEU A 530 -24.73 -25.73 16.46
C LEU A 530 -26.14 -25.69 15.84
N ALA A 531 -26.60 -26.81 15.25
CA ALA A 531 -27.93 -26.96 14.65
C ALA A 531 -28.31 -25.91 13.59
N MET A 532 -27.31 -25.29 12.94
CA MET A 532 -27.53 -24.23 11.94
C MET A 532 -27.91 -24.75 10.55
N GLY A 533 -27.56 -26.00 10.23
CA GLY A 533 -27.78 -26.55 8.88
C GLY A 533 -26.86 -25.92 7.83
N MET A 534 -27.21 -26.07 6.56
CA MET A 534 -26.53 -25.38 5.46
C MET A 534 -27.05 -23.93 5.42
N LEU A 535 -26.14 -22.97 5.52
CA LEU A 535 -26.47 -21.54 5.46
C LEU A 535 -26.51 -21.11 3.99
N GLN A 536 -27.62 -20.52 3.55
CA GLN A 536 -27.73 -19.97 2.20
C GLN A 536 -27.51 -18.46 2.27
N LEU A 537 -26.66 -17.93 1.38
CA LEU A 537 -26.65 -16.49 1.12
C LEU A 537 -28.05 -16.09 0.60
N THR A 538 -28.52 -14.90 0.95
CA THR A 538 -29.74 -14.31 0.36
C THR A 538 -29.45 -12.88 -0.04
N PRO A 539 -29.63 -12.47 -1.32
CA PRO A 539 -29.48 -11.10 -1.74
C PRO A 539 -30.63 -10.33 -1.14
N GLU A 540 -30.31 -9.12 -0.68
CA GLU A 540 -31.30 -8.16 -0.28
C GLU A 540 -32.23 -7.90 -1.46
N SER A 541 -33.49 -8.30 -1.27
CA SER A 541 -34.55 -7.88 -2.16
C SER A 541 -35.15 -6.63 -1.56
N GLU A 542 -34.67 -5.47 -2.02
CA GLU A 542 -35.36 -4.19 -1.81
C GLU A 542 -36.79 -4.32 -2.34
N PHE A 543 -37.75 -4.46 -1.43
CA PHE A 543 -39.15 -4.22 -1.69
C PHE A 543 -39.66 -3.18 -0.69
N ASP A 544 -39.68 -1.94 -1.19
CA ASP A 544 -40.39 -0.71 -0.77
C ASP A 544 -40.26 -0.21 0.69
#